data_AF-A0A9P3KKI5-F1
#
_entry.id   AF-A0A9P3KKI5-F1
#
_cell.length_a   1.000
_cell.length_b   1.000
_cell.length_c   1.000
_cell.angle_alpha   90.00
_cell.angle_beta   90.00
_cell.angle_gamma   90.00
#
_symmetry.space_group_name_H-M   'P 1'
#
loop_
_entity.id
_entity.type
_entity.pdbx_description
1 polymer ?
#
loop_
_entity_poly.entity_id
_entity_poly.type
_entity_poly.pdbx_seq_one_letter_code
_entity_poly.pdbx_strand_id
1 'polypeptide(L)'
;MFSRLDYQHRPMAIGVSSLRGLMAVLPERANTVYYRDEIGNISSSHLRYPHRKAELEIEPRYPLLGGWSVTFRVGYSVPLSDLVSISTDGTRVLNATFGSPFADVPIKHLTVKVVLPEGSYGISADVPFHVGKSTETKYSYLDTVGRPVVVLDKTDVVPEQGIMHFQVRYKFSAIALFTEPLLLVLAFFLLFLLFIAYTHSDLTISKTAPSYLAKLHHEEFLDLIQRLSRLVADRAAQIESLDAGLVKLGRSGDVAGAKAARRAVEGELKESAREIAAVVEKIEALPKAPAGPVRTVQVLVVKEKERAERAVAKHTVAVEAYERKTPAKEIDAKIAPMQQRLGALKAEIKELVMALEE
;
A
#
# COMPACT_ATOMS: atom_id res chain seq x y z
N MET A 1 13.50 36.77 -51.07
CA MET A 1 14.32 36.44 -49.88
C MET A 1 13.62 37.05 -48.67
N PHE A 2 13.47 36.32 -47.56
CA PHE A 2 12.83 36.84 -46.35
C PHE A 2 13.82 37.67 -45.52
N SER A 3 13.44 38.89 -45.14
CA SER A 3 14.22 39.80 -44.29
C SER A 3 13.46 40.06 -43.00
N ARG A 4 14.04 39.65 -41.86
CA ARG A 4 13.44 39.85 -40.53
C ARG A 4 13.34 41.33 -40.19
N LEU A 5 14.35 42.13 -40.56
CA LEU A 5 14.41 43.56 -40.29
C LEU A 5 13.21 44.27 -40.96
N ASP A 6 13.00 44.01 -42.24
CA ASP A 6 11.91 44.61 -43.00
C ASP A 6 10.54 44.17 -42.50
N TYR A 7 10.41 42.89 -42.12
CA TYR A 7 9.19 42.35 -41.54
C TYR A 7 8.82 43.01 -40.19
N GLN A 8 9.82 43.33 -39.37
CA GLN A 8 9.63 43.99 -38.08
C GLN A 8 9.39 45.51 -38.22
N HIS A 9 10.09 46.18 -39.16
CA HIS A 9 9.93 47.62 -39.38
C HIS A 9 8.66 47.99 -40.16
N ARG A 10 8.18 47.10 -41.04
CA ARG A 10 7.00 47.34 -41.90
C ARG A 10 5.99 46.20 -41.83
N PRO A 11 5.46 45.87 -40.64
CA PRO A 11 4.56 44.73 -40.47
C PRO A 11 3.27 44.87 -41.26
N MET A 12 2.78 46.09 -41.48
CA MET A 12 1.55 46.37 -42.23
C MET A 12 1.73 46.43 -43.76
N ALA A 13 2.96 46.37 -44.27
CA ALA A 13 3.21 46.41 -45.72
C ALA A 13 3.80 45.09 -46.25
N ILE A 14 4.68 44.45 -45.47
CA ILE A 14 5.43 43.26 -45.91
C ILE A 14 4.87 41.97 -45.27
N GLY A 15 4.22 42.09 -44.12
CA GLY A 15 3.67 40.96 -43.35
C GLY A 15 2.15 40.91 -43.32
N VAL A 16 1.47 41.40 -44.36
CA VAL A 16 0.00 41.36 -44.48
C VAL A 16 -0.50 39.98 -44.87
N SER A 17 0.22 39.32 -45.79
CA SER A 17 -0.12 37.98 -46.27
C SER A 17 0.55 36.86 -45.46
N SER A 18 1.08 37.17 -44.27
CA SER A 18 1.68 36.16 -43.38
C SER A 18 0.73 35.76 -42.27
N LEU A 19 0.70 34.47 -41.95
CA LEU A 19 -0.03 33.97 -40.78
C LEU A 19 0.87 34.09 -39.55
N ARG A 20 0.47 34.94 -38.60
CA ARG A 20 1.21 35.18 -37.34
C ARG A 20 0.73 34.33 -36.19
N GLY A 21 -0.57 34.13 -36.12
CA GLY A 21 -1.21 33.35 -35.08
C GLY A 21 -2.48 32.67 -35.59
N LEU A 22 -2.92 31.69 -34.83
CA LEU A 22 -4.13 30.93 -35.05
C LEU A 22 -4.93 30.94 -33.76
N MET A 23 -6.25 30.99 -33.91
CA MET A 23 -7.18 30.96 -32.79
C MET A 23 -7.92 29.62 -32.77
N ALA A 24 -7.77 28.88 -31.69
CA ALA A 24 -8.52 27.65 -31.42
C ALA A 24 -9.60 27.90 -30.37
N VAL A 25 -10.81 27.41 -30.63
CA VAL A 25 -11.92 27.40 -29.69
C VAL A 25 -12.00 26.01 -29.07
N LEU A 26 -11.73 25.94 -27.76
CA LEU A 26 -11.73 24.73 -26.95
C LEU A 26 -13.01 24.65 -26.09
N PRO A 27 -13.39 23.45 -25.61
CA PRO A 27 -14.48 23.28 -24.65
C PRO A 27 -14.29 24.12 -23.38
N GLU A 28 -15.39 24.55 -22.77
CA GLU A 28 -15.39 25.45 -21.58
C GLU A 28 -14.50 24.94 -20.44
N ARG A 29 -14.55 23.63 -20.17
CA ARG A 29 -13.84 22.98 -19.06
C ARG A 29 -12.51 22.35 -19.49
N ALA A 30 -11.93 22.83 -20.59
CA ALA A 30 -10.61 22.41 -21.03
C ALA A 30 -9.54 22.79 -19.97
N ASN A 31 -8.76 21.80 -19.56
CA ASN A 31 -7.65 21.94 -18.62
C ASN A 31 -6.38 21.31 -19.18
N THR A 32 -5.23 21.58 -18.54
CA THR A 32 -3.91 21.03 -18.92
C THR A 32 -3.61 21.20 -20.42
N VAL A 33 -3.83 22.40 -20.93
CA VAL A 33 -3.58 22.73 -22.34
C VAL A 33 -2.08 22.80 -22.58
N TYR A 34 -1.60 22.13 -23.62
CA TYR A 34 -0.20 22.20 -24.05
C TYR A 34 -0.08 22.47 -25.54
N TYR A 35 0.95 23.22 -25.89
CA TYR A 35 1.31 23.57 -27.26
C TYR A 35 2.79 23.25 -27.51
N ARG A 36 3.05 22.31 -28.41
CA ARG A 36 4.40 21.77 -28.66
C ARG A 36 4.62 21.51 -30.14
N ASP A 37 5.87 21.56 -30.58
CA ASP A 37 6.30 21.07 -31.89
C ASP A 37 7.20 19.84 -31.74
N GLU A 38 7.86 19.44 -32.82
CA GLU A 38 8.78 18.30 -32.85
C GLU A 38 10.03 18.52 -31.98
N ILE A 39 10.43 19.77 -31.78
CA ILE A 39 11.68 20.15 -31.08
C ILE A 39 11.40 20.46 -29.60
N GLY A 40 10.15 20.71 -29.22
CA GLY A 40 9.74 20.79 -27.82
C GLY A 40 8.59 21.77 -27.59
N ASN A 41 8.62 22.43 -26.43
CA ASN A 41 7.57 23.36 -26.06
C ASN A 41 7.65 24.68 -26.85
N ILE A 42 6.49 25.23 -27.19
CA ILE A 42 6.38 26.59 -27.73
C ILE A 42 5.66 27.43 -26.68
N SER A 43 6.30 28.49 -26.20
CA SER A 43 5.77 29.36 -25.15
C SER A 43 4.89 30.51 -25.67
N SER A 44 4.93 30.78 -26.98
CA SER A 44 4.13 31.82 -27.63
C SER A 44 2.68 31.35 -27.83
N SER A 45 1.96 31.22 -26.72
CA SER A 45 0.54 30.86 -26.68
C SER A 45 -0.17 31.59 -25.55
N HIS A 46 -1.40 32.02 -25.80
CA HIS A 46 -2.23 32.74 -24.84
C HIS A 46 -3.59 32.05 -24.73
N LEU A 47 -3.89 31.51 -23.55
CA LEU A 47 -5.18 30.92 -23.23
C LEU A 47 -6.05 31.93 -22.50
N ARG A 48 -7.24 32.19 -23.04
CA ARG A 48 -8.24 33.10 -22.48
C ARG A 48 -9.54 32.34 -22.24
N TYR A 49 -10.33 32.79 -21.26
CA TYR A 49 -11.63 32.19 -20.93
C TYR A 49 -12.78 33.19 -21.05
N PRO A 50 -13.11 33.69 -22.26
CA PRO A 50 -14.24 34.58 -22.43
C PRO A 50 -15.57 33.81 -22.40
N HIS A 51 -16.56 34.34 -21.69
CA HIS A 51 -17.99 33.97 -21.82
C HIS A 51 -18.27 32.45 -21.94
N ARG A 52 -17.71 31.65 -21.02
CA ARG A 52 -17.89 30.17 -20.99
C ARG A 52 -17.30 29.42 -22.19
N LYS A 53 -16.26 29.97 -22.82
CA LYS A 53 -15.44 29.28 -23.83
C LYS A 53 -13.97 29.42 -23.46
N ALA A 54 -13.16 28.46 -23.88
CA ALA A 54 -11.72 28.53 -23.77
C ALA A 54 -11.14 28.87 -25.14
N GLU A 55 -10.49 30.01 -25.27
CA GLU A 55 -9.88 30.48 -26.52
C GLU A 55 -8.37 30.40 -26.40
N LEU A 56 -7.75 29.59 -27.25
CA LEU A 56 -6.31 29.42 -27.32
C LEU A 56 -5.76 30.12 -28.55
N GLU A 57 -5.09 31.24 -28.33
CA GLU A 57 -4.29 31.94 -29.34
C GLU A 57 -2.90 31.30 -29.38
N ILE A 58 -2.51 30.71 -30.51
CA ILE A 58 -1.19 30.11 -30.72
C ILE A 58 -0.40 30.89 -31.76
N GLU A 59 0.87 31.12 -31.50
CA GLU A 59 1.80 31.72 -32.45
C GLU A 59 2.92 30.72 -32.77
N PRO A 60 3.06 30.29 -34.05
CA PRO A 60 4.17 29.48 -34.48
C PRO A 60 5.52 30.19 -34.27
N ARG A 61 6.63 29.42 -34.18
CA ARG A 61 7.98 29.97 -33.97
C ARG A 61 8.43 31.00 -35.02
N TYR A 62 7.83 30.94 -36.20
CA TYR A 62 8.09 31.84 -37.32
C TYR A 62 6.77 32.13 -38.05
N PRO A 63 6.61 33.34 -38.62
CA PRO A 63 5.42 33.67 -39.38
C PRO A 63 5.34 32.81 -40.64
N LEU A 64 4.17 32.26 -40.95
CA LEU A 64 4.01 31.45 -42.15
C LEU A 64 3.81 32.37 -43.35
N LEU A 65 4.73 32.27 -44.30
CA LEU A 65 4.64 32.89 -45.62
C LEU A 65 4.23 31.82 -46.65
N GLY A 66 3.88 32.26 -47.86
CA GLY A 66 3.49 31.36 -48.94
C GLY A 66 4.54 30.26 -49.17
N GLY A 67 4.09 29.00 -49.13
CA GLY A 67 4.95 27.82 -49.31
C GLY A 67 5.64 27.32 -48.04
N TRP A 68 5.51 28.00 -46.90
CA TRP A 68 6.04 27.52 -45.63
C TRP A 68 5.03 26.59 -44.95
N SER A 69 5.52 25.59 -44.24
CA SER A 69 4.70 24.62 -43.50
C SER A 69 5.21 24.51 -42.06
N VAL A 70 4.28 24.30 -41.13
CA VAL A 70 4.60 24.05 -39.72
C VAL A 70 3.83 22.86 -39.21
N THR A 71 4.50 22.02 -38.44
CA THR A 71 3.91 20.89 -37.74
C THR A 71 3.91 21.20 -36.25
N PHE A 72 2.73 21.13 -35.63
CA PHE A 72 2.60 21.33 -34.20
C PHE A 72 1.52 20.41 -33.62
N ARG A 73 1.52 20.29 -32.30
CA ARG A 73 0.56 19.50 -31.53
C ARG A 73 -0.03 20.38 -30.44
N VAL A 74 -1.36 20.46 -30.45
CA VAL A 74 -2.15 21.02 -29.36
C VAL A 74 -2.86 19.87 -28.67
N GLY A 75 -2.83 19.84 -27.34
CA GLY A 75 -3.64 18.91 -26.56
C GLY A 75 -4.19 19.58 -25.32
N TYR A 76 -5.28 19.01 -24.84
CA TYR A 76 -6.02 19.47 -23.67
C TYR A 76 -6.76 18.28 -23.06
N SER A 77 -7.19 18.45 -21.81
CA SER A 77 -7.99 17.47 -21.08
C SER A 77 -9.34 18.09 -20.75
N VAL A 78 -10.40 17.27 -20.70
CA VAL A 78 -11.77 17.70 -20.38
C VAL A 78 -12.38 16.66 -19.46
N PRO A 79 -13.21 17.05 -18.48
CA PRO A 79 -13.96 16.11 -17.67
C PRO A 79 -14.82 15.16 -18.51
N LEU A 80 -14.71 13.87 -18.24
CA LEU A 80 -15.40 12.82 -19.01
C LEU A 80 -16.94 12.99 -18.99
N SER A 81 -17.48 13.56 -17.91
CA SER A 81 -18.91 13.87 -17.73
C SER A 81 -19.49 14.72 -18.85
N ASP A 82 -18.65 15.53 -19.50
CA ASP A 82 -19.09 16.52 -20.49
C ASP A 82 -19.21 15.89 -21.89
N LEU A 83 -18.53 14.76 -22.11
CA LEU A 83 -18.45 14.09 -23.42
C LEU A 83 -19.13 12.71 -23.42
N VAL A 84 -19.16 12.01 -22.29
CA VAL A 84 -19.69 10.64 -22.21
C VAL A 84 -20.94 10.60 -21.35
N SER A 85 -22.02 10.11 -21.95
CA SER A 85 -23.29 9.84 -21.26
C SER A 85 -23.50 8.33 -21.12
N ILE A 86 -24.22 7.92 -20.07
CA ILE A 86 -24.57 6.52 -19.81
C ILE A 86 -26.06 6.36 -20.11
N SER A 87 -26.39 5.47 -21.03
CA SER A 87 -27.77 5.10 -21.34
C SER A 87 -28.34 4.17 -20.26
N THR A 88 -29.67 4.06 -20.18
CA THR A 88 -30.40 3.15 -19.28
C THR A 88 -29.93 1.71 -19.38
N ASP A 89 -29.50 1.30 -20.59
CA ASP A 89 -29.10 -0.07 -20.89
C ASP A 89 -27.62 -0.36 -20.53
N GLY A 90 -26.98 0.54 -19.78
CA GLY A 90 -25.56 0.45 -19.41
C GLY A 90 -24.57 0.73 -20.54
N THR A 91 -25.06 1.13 -21.72
CA THR A 91 -24.23 1.51 -22.88
C THR A 91 -23.71 2.93 -22.69
N ARG A 92 -22.42 3.13 -22.91
CA ARG A 92 -21.77 4.44 -22.87
C ARG A 92 -21.78 5.07 -24.26
N VAL A 93 -22.15 6.33 -24.34
CA VAL A 93 -22.23 7.09 -25.58
C VAL A 93 -21.30 8.30 -25.46
N LEU A 94 -20.21 8.27 -26.22
CA LEU A 94 -19.34 9.42 -26.42
C LEU A 94 -19.95 10.32 -27.47
N ASN A 95 -20.13 11.60 -27.16
CA ASN A 95 -20.60 12.62 -28.08
C ASN A 95 -19.51 13.70 -28.22
N ALA A 96 -18.97 13.88 -29.42
CA ALA A 96 -17.91 14.83 -29.68
C ALA A 96 -18.07 15.48 -31.06
N THR A 97 -17.48 16.67 -31.23
CA THR A 97 -17.48 17.40 -32.49
C THR A 97 -16.45 16.80 -33.45
N PHE A 98 -16.81 16.60 -34.72
CA PHE A 98 -15.93 15.94 -35.70
C PHE A 98 -14.78 16.86 -36.18
N GLY A 99 -14.99 18.18 -36.19
CA GLY A 99 -14.07 19.14 -36.80
C GLY A 99 -12.86 19.57 -35.98
N SER A 100 -12.06 20.44 -36.60
CA SER A 100 -10.91 21.10 -35.99
C SER A 100 -11.38 22.20 -35.00
N PRO A 101 -10.65 22.42 -33.89
CA PRO A 101 -10.91 23.55 -33.01
C PRO A 101 -10.53 24.91 -33.62
N PHE A 102 -9.79 24.93 -34.75
CA PHE A 102 -9.37 26.16 -35.42
C PHE A 102 -10.47 26.69 -36.34
N ALA A 103 -10.79 27.99 -36.20
CA ALA A 103 -11.77 28.66 -37.04
C ALA A 103 -11.22 28.93 -38.46
N ASP A 104 -12.08 28.82 -39.46
CA ASP A 104 -11.81 29.21 -40.86
C ASP A 104 -10.59 28.56 -41.53
N VAL A 105 -10.20 27.36 -41.07
CA VAL A 105 -9.09 26.59 -41.67
C VAL A 105 -9.65 25.50 -42.60
N PRO A 106 -9.31 25.50 -43.90
CA PRO A 106 -9.65 24.40 -44.79
C PRO A 106 -8.85 23.15 -44.44
N ILE A 107 -9.53 22.02 -44.29
CA ILE A 107 -8.91 20.75 -43.90
C ILE A 107 -8.97 19.77 -45.06
N LYS A 108 -7.80 19.45 -45.63
CA LYS A 108 -7.69 18.49 -46.73
C LYS A 108 -7.86 17.03 -46.28
N HIS A 109 -7.28 16.66 -45.14
CA HIS A 109 -7.34 15.32 -44.59
C HIS A 109 -7.57 15.38 -43.09
N LEU A 110 -8.66 14.76 -42.62
CA LEU A 110 -9.01 14.68 -41.20
C LEU A 110 -9.15 13.21 -40.79
N THR A 111 -8.38 12.82 -39.79
CA THR A 111 -8.43 11.51 -39.17
C THR A 111 -8.77 11.67 -37.70
N VAL A 112 -9.95 11.19 -37.30
CA VAL A 112 -10.40 11.19 -35.91
C VAL A 112 -10.18 9.80 -35.33
N LYS A 113 -9.33 9.69 -34.32
CA LYS A 113 -9.05 8.44 -33.61
C LYS A 113 -9.63 8.48 -32.20
N VAL A 114 -10.64 7.66 -31.95
CA VAL A 114 -11.27 7.52 -30.63
C VAL A 114 -10.69 6.28 -29.95
N VAL A 115 -9.85 6.49 -28.94
CA VAL A 115 -9.25 5.40 -28.16
C VAL A 115 -10.17 5.06 -27.00
N LEU A 116 -10.70 3.83 -26.98
CA LEU A 116 -11.60 3.36 -25.93
C LEU A 116 -10.84 2.57 -24.84
N PRO A 117 -11.37 2.47 -23.61
CA PRO A 117 -10.77 1.66 -22.56
C PRO A 117 -10.62 0.18 -22.94
N GLU A 118 -9.62 -0.49 -22.39
CA GLU A 118 -9.45 -1.94 -22.53
C GLU A 118 -10.68 -2.68 -21.98
N GLY A 119 -11.11 -3.77 -22.65
CA GLY A 119 -12.34 -4.48 -22.29
C GLY A 119 -13.64 -3.84 -22.80
N SER A 120 -13.55 -2.80 -23.63
CA SER A 120 -14.72 -2.26 -24.34
C SER A 120 -15.17 -3.20 -25.46
N TYR A 121 -16.47 -3.46 -25.56
CA TYR A 121 -17.07 -4.34 -26.57
C TYR A 121 -18.35 -3.74 -27.17
N GLY A 122 -18.81 -4.30 -28.29
CA GLY A 122 -20.02 -3.83 -28.99
C GLY A 122 -19.90 -2.40 -29.49
N ILE A 123 -18.73 -2.05 -30.05
CA ILE A 123 -18.39 -0.69 -30.47
C ILE A 123 -19.11 -0.36 -31.78
N SER A 124 -19.83 0.77 -31.81
CA SER A 124 -20.44 1.30 -33.03
C SER A 124 -20.25 2.81 -33.10
N ALA A 125 -19.87 3.30 -34.28
CA ALA A 125 -19.69 4.72 -34.54
C ALA A 125 -20.78 5.22 -35.49
N ASP A 126 -21.53 6.20 -35.02
CA ASP A 126 -22.62 6.86 -35.72
C ASP A 126 -22.18 8.26 -36.12
N VAL A 127 -22.23 8.53 -37.41
CA VAL A 127 -21.72 9.78 -38.00
C VAL A 127 -22.76 10.24 -39.01
N PRO A 128 -23.20 11.50 -38.99
CA PRO A 128 -24.31 11.98 -39.83
C PRO A 128 -23.97 12.14 -41.31
N PHE A 129 -22.74 11.79 -41.72
CA PHE A 129 -22.25 11.90 -43.09
C PHE A 129 -21.29 10.74 -43.42
N HIS A 130 -21.01 10.56 -44.72
CA HIS A 130 -20.09 9.52 -45.18
C HIS A 130 -18.66 9.79 -44.71
N VAL A 131 -18.07 8.78 -44.07
CA VAL A 131 -16.68 8.71 -43.60
C VAL A 131 -16.14 7.30 -43.80
N GLY A 132 -14.84 7.18 -44.06
CA GLY A 132 -14.14 5.90 -43.93
C GLY A 132 -14.12 5.48 -42.47
N LYS A 133 -14.49 4.23 -42.18
CA LYS A 133 -14.47 3.67 -40.82
C LYS A 133 -13.49 2.51 -40.80
N SER A 134 -12.53 2.54 -39.89
CA SER A 134 -11.63 1.43 -39.63
C SER A 134 -11.43 1.25 -38.13
N THR A 135 -10.98 0.06 -37.74
CA THR A 135 -10.71 -0.29 -36.34
C THR A 135 -9.25 -0.63 -36.21
N GLU A 136 -8.58 -0.02 -35.24
CA GLU A 136 -7.18 -0.27 -34.88
C GLU A 136 -7.07 -0.69 -33.42
N THR A 137 -5.91 -1.22 -33.01
CA THR A 137 -5.60 -1.51 -31.62
C THR A 137 -4.38 -0.69 -31.20
N LYS A 138 -4.48 0.01 -30.07
CA LYS A 138 -3.39 0.80 -29.51
C LYS A 138 -2.96 0.22 -28.17
N TYR A 139 -1.65 0.09 -27.97
CA TYR A 139 -1.05 -0.32 -26.71
C TYR A 139 -0.51 0.90 -25.96
N SER A 140 -0.82 0.98 -24.67
CA SER A 140 -0.37 1.99 -23.73
C SER A 140 0.17 1.33 -22.45
N TYR A 141 0.31 2.11 -21.39
CA TYR A 141 0.81 1.63 -20.11
C TYR A 141 -0.22 0.74 -19.42
N LEU A 142 0.24 -0.37 -18.83
CA LEU A 142 -0.57 -1.35 -18.11
C LEU A 142 -1.68 -2.04 -18.95
N ASP A 143 -1.55 -2.00 -20.28
CA ASP A 143 -2.48 -2.70 -21.17
C ASP A 143 -2.06 -4.17 -21.37
N THR A 144 -3.01 -5.11 -21.33
CA THR A 144 -2.71 -6.54 -21.58
C THR A 144 -3.10 -7.01 -22.98
N VAL A 145 -4.33 -6.71 -23.40
CA VAL A 145 -4.91 -7.07 -24.70
C VAL A 145 -4.79 -5.92 -25.69
N GLY A 146 -4.77 -4.68 -25.18
CA GLY A 146 -4.72 -3.44 -25.96
C GLY A 146 -6.08 -2.73 -26.04
N ARG A 147 -6.02 -1.43 -26.30
CA ARG A 147 -7.18 -0.54 -26.36
C ARG A 147 -7.76 -0.49 -27.78
N PRO A 148 -9.07 -0.77 -27.96
CA PRO A 148 -9.68 -0.65 -29.27
C PRO A 148 -9.81 0.81 -29.66
N VAL A 149 -9.45 1.12 -30.91
CA VAL A 149 -9.47 2.47 -31.48
C VAL A 149 -10.41 2.49 -32.68
N VAL A 150 -11.39 3.38 -32.64
CA VAL A 150 -12.23 3.68 -33.81
C VAL A 150 -11.57 4.79 -34.59
N VAL A 151 -11.29 4.55 -35.86
CA VAL A 151 -10.68 5.51 -36.77
C VAL A 151 -11.72 5.94 -37.79
N LEU A 152 -11.94 7.25 -37.88
CA LEU A 152 -12.83 7.89 -38.82
C LEU A 152 -12.00 8.78 -39.74
N ASP A 153 -11.95 8.42 -41.03
CA ASP A 153 -11.16 9.12 -42.03
C ASP A 153 -12.05 9.87 -43.01
N LYS A 154 -11.72 11.14 -43.26
CA LYS A 154 -12.40 11.98 -44.24
C LYS A 154 -11.44 12.91 -44.97
N THR A 155 -11.64 13.03 -46.28
CA THR A 155 -10.97 14.02 -47.13
C THR A 155 -11.89 15.22 -47.36
N ASP A 156 -11.28 16.39 -47.53
CA ASP A 156 -11.94 17.66 -47.86
C ASP A 156 -13.12 17.99 -46.93
N VAL A 157 -12.80 18.30 -45.67
CA VAL A 157 -13.80 18.59 -44.64
C VAL A 157 -14.26 20.04 -44.77
N VAL A 158 -15.55 20.21 -44.99
CA VAL A 158 -16.21 21.52 -45.07
C VAL A 158 -16.47 22.06 -43.65
N PRO A 159 -16.31 23.37 -43.38
CA PRO A 159 -16.53 23.94 -42.06
C PRO A 159 -17.89 23.58 -41.42
N GLU A 160 -19.00 23.50 -42.18
CA GLU A 160 -20.29 23.13 -41.59
C GLU A 160 -20.32 21.69 -41.08
N GLN A 161 -19.60 20.78 -41.74
CA GLN A 161 -19.46 19.39 -41.29
C GLN A 161 -18.58 19.29 -40.05
N GLY A 162 -17.65 20.23 -39.89
CA GLY A 162 -16.79 20.32 -38.71
C GLY A 162 -17.55 20.61 -37.42
N ILE A 163 -18.71 21.27 -37.49
CA ILE A 163 -19.53 21.61 -36.32
C ILE A 163 -20.46 20.45 -35.91
N MET A 164 -20.66 19.47 -36.80
CA MET A 164 -21.53 18.33 -36.52
C MET A 164 -20.92 17.40 -35.48
N HIS A 165 -21.80 16.87 -34.64
CA HIS A 165 -21.44 15.89 -33.63
C HIS A 165 -21.45 14.46 -34.18
N PHE A 166 -20.50 13.65 -33.75
CA PHE A 166 -20.47 12.22 -33.96
C PHE A 166 -20.63 11.48 -32.64
N GLN A 167 -21.21 10.28 -32.69
CA GLN A 167 -21.46 9.47 -31.51
C GLN A 167 -20.76 8.12 -31.59
N VAL A 168 -20.07 7.72 -30.53
CA VAL A 168 -19.49 6.38 -30.40
C VAL A 168 -20.16 5.67 -29.24
N ARG A 169 -20.87 4.58 -29.54
CA ARG A 169 -21.56 3.74 -28.57
C ARG A 169 -20.69 2.53 -28.26
N TYR A 170 -20.48 2.24 -26.98
CA TYR A 170 -19.71 1.08 -26.53
C TYR A 170 -20.20 0.59 -25.17
N LYS A 171 -19.98 -0.70 -24.89
CA LYS A 171 -20.23 -1.30 -23.57
C LYS A 171 -18.89 -1.55 -22.88
N PHE A 172 -18.85 -1.33 -21.57
CA PHE A 172 -17.66 -1.49 -20.74
C PHE A 172 -18.01 -2.27 -19.48
N SER A 173 -17.29 -3.37 -19.22
CA SER A 173 -17.49 -4.16 -18.01
C SER A 173 -16.77 -3.51 -16.82
N ALA A 174 -17.47 -3.35 -15.69
CA ALA A 174 -16.85 -2.79 -14.48
C ALA A 174 -15.72 -3.67 -13.94
N ILE A 175 -15.78 -4.99 -14.19
CA ILE A 175 -14.75 -5.96 -13.79
C ILE A 175 -13.42 -5.66 -14.51
N ALA A 176 -13.47 -5.17 -15.76
CA ALA A 176 -12.27 -4.79 -16.51
C ALA A 176 -11.54 -3.57 -15.91
N LEU A 177 -12.17 -2.83 -15.00
CA LEU A 177 -11.49 -1.74 -14.27
C LEU A 177 -10.49 -2.28 -13.24
N PHE A 178 -10.74 -3.47 -12.68
CA PHE A 178 -9.88 -4.07 -11.66
C PHE A 178 -8.68 -4.83 -12.25
N THR A 179 -8.68 -5.11 -13.56
CA THR A 179 -7.58 -5.82 -14.23
C THR A 179 -6.27 -5.05 -14.17
N GLU A 180 -6.27 -3.73 -14.38
CA GLU A 180 -5.03 -2.92 -14.35
C GLU A 180 -4.39 -2.89 -12.94
N PRO A 181 -5.12 -2.60 -11.83
CA PRO A 181 -4.54 -2.70 -10.49
C PRO A 181 -4.13 -4.13 -10.10
N LEU A 182 -4.92 -5.15 -10.50
CA LEU A 182 -4.62 -6.55 -10.18
C LEU A 182 -3.33 -7.02 -10.84
N LEU A 183 -3.02 -6.53 -12.05
CA LEU A 183 -1.76 -6.81 -12.73
C LEU A 183 -0.56 -6.34 -11.90
N LEU A 184 -0.63 -5.12 -11.34
CA LEU A 184 0.42 -4.60 -10.46
C LEU A 184 0.55 -5.44 -9.18
N VAL A 185 -0.59 -5.74 -8.53
CA VAL A 185 -0.60 -6.59 -7.33
C VAL A 185 0.02 -7.95 -7.61
N LEU A 186 -0.33 -8.58 -8.73
CA LEU A 186 0.21 -9.86 -9.15
C LEU A 186 1.72 -9.77 -9.41
N ALA A 187 2.19 -8.72 -10.08
CA ALA A 187 3.62 -8.53 -10.35
C ALA A 187 4.44 -8.43 -9.06
N PHE A 188 3.98 -7.62 -8.09
CA PHE A 188 4.64 -7.53 -6.78
C PHE A 188 4.50 -8.81 -5.97
N PHE A 189 3.36 -9.48 -6.02
CA PHE A 189 3.16 -10.75 -5.35
C PHE A 189 4.12 -11.83 -5.86
N LEU A 190 4.31 -11.94 -7.18
CA LEU A 190 5.28 -12.86 -7.77
C LEU A 190 6.73 -12.53 -7.38
N LEU A 191 7.07 -11.25 -7.27
CA LEU A 191 8.38 -10.81 -6.78
C LEU A 191 8.60 -11.26 -5.33
N PHE A 192 7.62 -11.11 -4.45
CA PHE A 192 7.71 -11.59 -3.06
C PHE A 192 7.76 -13.11 -2.98
N LEU A 193 6.98 -13.82 -3.80
CA LEU A 193 7.08 -15.29 -3.88
C LEU A 193 8.47 -15.74 -4.32
N LEU A 194 9.08 -15.06 -5.29
CA LEU A 194 10.45 -15.34 -5.69
C LEU A 194 11.44 -15.13 -4.54
N PHE A 195 11.26 -14.06 -3.77
CA PHE A 195 12.09 -13.79 -2.60
C PHE A 195 11.90 -14.86 -1.51
N ILE A 196 10.67 -15.24 -1.19
CA ILE A 196 10.37 -16.32 -0.23
C ILE A 196 10.98 -17.64 -0.70
N ALA A 197 10.80 -18.00 -1.98
CA ALA A 197 11.39 -19.19 -2.55
C ALA A 197 12.92 -19.16 -2.47
N TYR A 198 13.54 -18.00 -2.73
CA TYR A 198 14.98 -17.81 -2.59
C TYR A 198 15.45 -17.98 -1.15
N THR A 199 14.77 -17.38 -0.17
CA THR A 199 15.13 -17.51 1.26
C THR A 199 14.91 -18.91 1.81
N HIS A 200 13.92 -19.64 1.30
CA HIS A 200 13.65 -21.03 1.70
C HIS A 200 14.50 -22.06 0.94
N SER A 201 15.16 -21.65 -0.14
CA SER A 201 16.05 -22.53 -0.89
C SER A 201 17.37 -22.66 -0.15
N ASP A 202 17.57 -23.83 0.47
CA ASP A 202 18.83 -24.18 1.12
C ASP A 202 19.91 -24.47 0.05
N LEU A 203 20.66 -23.43 -0.32
CA LEU A 203 21.79 -23.50 -1.26
C LEU A 203 23.12 -23.84 -0.54
N THR A 204 23.08 -24.54 0.59
CA THR A 204 24.30 -24.91 1.33
C THR A 204 25.08 -26.03 0.64
N ILE A 205 26.37 -25.77 0.39
CA ILE A 205 27.26 -26.69 -0.34
C ILE A 205 27.80 -27.81 0.56
N SER A 206 27.94 -27.59 1.88
CA SER A 206 28.40 -28.61 2.83
C SER A 206 27.72 -28.45 4.19
N LYS A 207 26.91 -29.44 4.54
CA LYS A 207 26.20 -29.53 5.83
C LYS A 207 27.05 -30.11 6.97
N THR A 208 28.29 -30.53 6.67
CA THR A 208 29.24 -31.09 7.64
C THR A 208 30.29 -30.08 8.11
N ALA A 209 30.27 -28.86 7.55
CA ALA A 209 31.20 -27.81 7.95
C ALA A 209 30.98 -27.43 9.44
N PRO A 210 32.05 -27.25 10.24
CA PRO A 210 31.94 -26.86 11.64
C PRO A 210 31.18 -25.55 11.86
N SER A 211 31.21 -24.64 10.88
CA SER A 211 30.48 -23.37 10.90
C SER A 211 28.97 -23.53 10.70
N TYR A 212 28.52 -24.53 9.94
CA TYR A 212 27.10 -24.84 9.75
C TYR A 212 26.51 -25.48 11.01
N LEU A 213 27.22 -26.46 11.59
CA LEU A 213 26.79 -27.08 12.84
C LEU A 213 26.77 -26.08 14.00
N ALA A 214 27.72 -25.15 14.06
CA ALA A 214 27.70 -24.08 15.06
C ALA A 214 26.48 -23.15 14.90
N LYS A 215 26.07 -22.83 13.67
CA LYS A 215 24.85 -22.04 13.41
C LYS A 215 23.59 -22.80 13.80
N LEU A 216 23.50 -24.07 13.43
CA LEU A 216 22.35 -24.93 13.78
C LEU A 216 22.17 -25.03 15.30
N HIS A 217 23.24 -25.32 16.03
CA HIS A 217 23.19 -25.39 17.49
C HIS A 217 22.89 -24.03 18.14
N HIS A 218 23.30 -22.92 17.52
CA HIS A 218 22.95 -21.58 17.98
C HIS A 218 21.46 -21.28 17.77
N GLU A 219 20.89 -21.65 16.62
CA GLU A 219 19.44 -21.51 16.35
C GLU A 219 18.60 -22.39 17.28
N GLU A 220 19.00 -23.66 17.50
CA GLU A 220 18.38 -24.55 18.48
C GLU A 220 18.43 -23.98 19.90
N PHE A 221 19.56 -23.37 20.27
CA PHE A 221 19.74 -22.72 21.56
C PHE A 221 18.83 -21.49 21.73
N LEU A 222 18.69 -20.65 20.69
CA LEU A 222 17.78 -19.50 20.71
C LEU A 222 16.30 -19.91 20.82
N ASP A 223 15.86 -20.95 20.11
CA ASP A 223 14.49 -21.48 20.23
C ASP A 223 14.21 -21.99 21.64
N LEU A 224 15.18 -22.70 22.25
CA LEU A 224 15.05 -23.18 23.62
C LEU A 224 15.02 -22.03 24.65
N ILE A 225 15.82 -20.97 24.47
CA ILE A 225 15.75 -19.77 25.31
C ILE A 225 14.39 -19.10 25.16
N GLN A 226 13.88 -18.93 23.94
CA GLN A 226 12.58 -18.30 23.71
C GLN A 226 11.44 -19.14 24.29
N ARG A 227 11.56 -20.47 24.26
CA ARG A 227 10.62 -21.36 24.94
C ARG A 227 10.70 -21.23 26.46
N LEU A 228 11.90 -21.11 27.02
CA LEU A 228 12.11 -20.89 28.44
C LEU A 228 11.51 -19.54 28.90
N SER A 229 11.72 -18.45 28.14
CA SER A 229 11.19 -17.13 28.48
C SER A 229 9.66 -17.11 28.45
N ARG A 230 9.02 -17.80 27.49
CA ARG A 230 7.56 -18.01 27.48
C ARG A 230 7.06 -18.75 28.73
N LEU A 231 7.71 -19.85 29.10
CA LEU A 231 7.33 -20.61 30.32
C LEU A 231 7.49 -19.79 31.61
N VAL A 232 8.52 -18.95 31.69
CA VAL A 232 8.73 -18.03 32.83
C VAL A 232 7.65 -16.94 32.86
N ALA A 233 7.24 -16.42 31.70
CA ALA A 233 6.14 -15.46 31.60
C ALA A 233 4.79 -16.07 32.02
N ASP A 234 4.49 -17.30 31.61
CA ASP A 234 3.26 -18.01 31.99
C ASP A 234 3.20 -18.25 33.51
N ARG A 235 4.33 -18.62 34.14
CA ARG A 235 4.43 -18.74 35.61
C ARG A 235 4.24 -17.40 36.31
N ALA A 236 4.75 -16.31 35.75
CA ALA A 236 4.52 -14.99 36.31
C ALA A 236 3.01 -14.62 36.29
N ALA A 237 2.30 -14.96 35.21
CA ALA A 237 0.84 -14.76 35.11
C ALA A 237 0.07 -15.64 36.11
N GLN A 238 0.47 -16.90 36.29
CA GLN A 238 -0.09 -17.79 37.32
C GLN A 238 0.08 -17.21 38.73
N ILE A 239 1.25 -16.66 39.06
CA ILE A 239 1.52 -16.01 40.35
C ILE A 239 0.68 -14.74 40.54
N GLU A 240 0.50 -13.94 39.48
CA GLU A 240 -0.37 -12.76 39.52
C GLU A 240 -1.85 -13.14 39.70
N SER A 241 -2.28 -14.31 39.18
CA SER A 241 -3.62 -14.84 39.41
C SER A 241 -3.88 -15.18 40.89
N LEU A 242 -2.86 -15.65 41.63
CA LEU A 242 -2.93 -15.86 43.08
C LEU A 242 -3.12 -14.54 43.83
N ASP A 243 -2.38 -13.50 43.46
CA ASP A 243 -2.53 -12.17 44.06
C ASP A 243 -3.92 -11.58 43.77
N ALA A 244 -4.45 -11.74 42.55
CA ALA A 244 -5.82 -11.37 42.22
C ALA A 244 -6.86 -12.17 43.01
N GLY A 245 -6.60 -13.45 43.29
CA GLY A 245 -7.38 -14.31 44.17
C GLY A 245 -7.46 -13.77 45.61
N LEU A 246 -6.35 -13.27 46.16
CA LEU A 246 -6.33 -12.64 47.49
C LEU A 246 -7.15 -11.33 47.55
N VAL A 247 -7.12 -10.53 46.49
CA VAL A 247 -7.96 -9.31 46.40
C VAL A 247 -9.46 -9.66 46.34
N LYS A 248 -9.82 -10.73 45.61
CA LYS A 248 -11.19 -11.25 45.57
C LYS A 248 -11.63 -11.81 46.91
N LEU A 249 -10.74 -12.51 47.62
CA LEU A 249 -10.99 -13.02 48.97
C LEU A 249 -11.28 -11.87 49.95
N GLY A 250 -10.51 -10.79 49.90
CA GLY A 250 -10.75 -9.60 50.74
C GLY A 250 -12.10 -8.91 50.50
N ARG A 251 -12.70 -9.05 49.31
CA ARG A 251 -14.01 -8.48 48.96
C ARG A 251 -15.19 -9.41 49.24
N SER A 252 -15.02 -10.71 49.02
CA SER A 252 -16.10 -11.71 49.06
C SER A 252 -16.15 -12.53 50.34
N GLY A 253 -15.03 -12.64 51.06
CA GLY A 253 -14.90 -13.51 52.23
C GLY A 253 -14.93 -15.02 51.94
N ASP A 254 -14.92 -15.43 50.65
CA ASP A 254 -14.98 -16.84 50.27
C ASP A 254 -13.62 -17.55 50.39
N VAL A 255 -13.37 -18.09 51.58
CA VAL A 255 -12.16 -18.85 51.92
C VAL A 255 -12.08 -20.18 51.15
N ALA A 256 -13.22 -20.85 50.94
CA ALA A 256 -13.25 -22.16 50.30
C ALA A 256 -12.88 -22.05 48.81
N GLY A 257 -13.43 -21.05 48.12
CA GLY A 257 -13.07 -20.71 46.74
C GLY A 257 -11.59 -20.32 46.61
N ALA A 258 -11.05 -19.54 47.55
CA ALA A 258 -9.63 -19.17 47.56
C ALA A 258 -8.69 -20.36 47.80
N LYS A 259 -9.07 -21.33 48.64
CA LYS A 259 -8.31 -22.58 48.83
C LYS A 259 -8.33 -23.47 47.57
N ALA A 260 -9.47 -23.56 46.89
CA ALA A 260 -9.60 -24.32 45.65
C ALA A 260 -8.76 -23.69 44.51
N ALA A 261 -8.86 -22.36 44.34
CA ALA A 261 -8.06 -21.62 43.36
C ALA A 261 -6.55 -21.77 43.61
N ARG A 262 -6.11 -21.70 44.87
CA ARG A 262 -4.71 -21.96 45.23
C ARG A 262 -4.25 -23.35 44.83
N ARG A 263 -5.05 -24.39 45.11
CA ARG A 263 -4.69 -25.78 44.75
C ARG A 263 -4.58 -25.99 43.24
N ALA A 264 -5.45 -25.34 42.47
CA ALA A 264 -5.38 -25.37 41.00
C ALA A 264 -4.08 -24.74 40.50
N VAL A 265 -3.77 -23.52 40.93
CA VAL A 265 -2.54 -22.81 40.51
C VAL A 265 -1.27 -23.52 41.02
N GLU A 266 -1.30 -24.14 42.20
CA GLU A 266 -0.17 -24.94 42.70
C GLU A 266 0.06 -26.21 41.85
N GLY A 267 -1.00 -26.78 41.27
CA GLY A 267 -0.92 -27.86 40.29
C GLY A 267 -0.24 -27.41 39.00
N GLU A 268 -0.70 -26.29 38.44
CA GLU A 268 -0.13 -25.69 37.23
C GLU A 268 1.34 -25.29 37.43
N LEU A 269 1.68 -24.69 38.59
CA LEU A 269 3.07 -24.34 38.94
C LEU A 269 3.99 -25.56 39.05
N LYS A 270 3.47 -26.75 39.42
CA LYS A 270 4.25 -27.99 39.45
C LYS A 270 4.45 -28.56 38.05
N GLU A 271 3.45 -28.45 37.18
CA GLU A 271 3.54 -28.86 35.78
C GLU A 271 4.54 -27.99 35.01
N SER A 272 4.40 -26.66 35.06
CA SER A 272 5.35 -25.74 34.43
C SER A 272 6.78 -25.87 34.99
N ALA A 273 6.94 -26.29 36.26
CA ALA A 273 8.26 -26.57 36.82
C ALA A 273 8.92 -27.82 36.22
N ARG A 274 8.14 -28.85 35.87
CA ARG A 274 8.65 -30.04 35.16
C ARG A 274 9.05 -29.70 33.73
N GLU A 275 8.25 -28.87 33.05
CA GLU A 275 8.57 -28.42 31.68
C GLU A 275 9.84 -27.57 31.62
N ILE A 276 10.01 -26.64 32.57
CA ILE A 276 11.24 -25.86 32.69
C ILE A 276 12.45 -26.77 32.94
N ALA A 277 12.34 -27.76 33.84
CA ALA A 277 13.42 -28.71 34.09
C ALA A 277 13.80 -29.50 32.82
N ALA A 278 12.81 -29.93 32.03
CA ALA A 278 13.05 -30.63 30.77
C ALA A 278 13.69 -29.73 29.69
N VAL A 279 13.36 -28.43 29.65
CA VAL A 279 14.00 -27.46 28.73
C VAL A 279 15.44 -27.18 29.16
N VAL A 280 15.70 -27.05 30.46
CA VAL A 280 17.06 -26.83 31.00
C VAL A 280 17.96 -28.04 30.72
N GLU A 281 17.45 -29.26 30.90
CA GLU A 281 18.20 -30.48 30.56
C GLU A 281 18.58 -30.52 29.07
N LYS A 282 17.69 -30.08 28.18
CA LYS A 282 17.99 -29.96 26.74
C LYS A 282 19.03 -28.88 26.45
N ILE A 283 19.00 -27.77 27.17
CA ILE A 283 20.00 -26.69 27.05
C ILE A 283 21.38 -27.17 27.52
N GLU A 284 21.45 -27.96 28.59
CA GLU A 284 22.70 -28.52 29.11
C GLU A 284 23.26 -29.65 28.24
N ALA A 285 22.39 -30.39 27.55
CA ALA A 285 22.78 -31.46 26.63
C ALA A 285 23.32 -30.94 25.28
N LEU A 286 23.20 -29.64 24.97
CA LEU A 286 23.67 -29.06 23.71
C LEU A 286 25.21 -29.00 23.64
N PRO A 287 25.84 -29.61 22.62
CA PRO A 287 27.30 -29.55 22.45
C PRO A 287 27.74 -28.12 22.11
N LYS A 288 28.70 -27.59 22.88
CA LYS A 288 29.22 -26.20 22.79
C LYS A 288 28.22 -25.10 23.17
N ALA A 289 27.29 -25.36 24.09
CA ALA A 289 26.51 -24.28 24.70
C ALA A 289 27.44 -23.25 25.40
N PRO A 290 27.21 -21.95 25.23
CA PRO A 290 28.03 -20.92 25.86
C PRO A 290 27.87 -20.99 27.39
N ALA A 291 28.99 -21.12 28.10
CA ALA A 291 29.00 -21.37 29.55
C ALA A 291 28.39 -20.22 30.38
N GLY A 292 28.34 -18.99 29.85
CA GLY A 292 27.71 -17.83 30.50
C GLY A 292 26.19 -17.97 30.57
N PRO A 293 25.47 -18.01 29.42
CA PRO A 293 24.02 -18.18 29.37
C PRO A 293 23.50 -19.41 30.12
N VAL A 294 24.20 -20.55 30.07
CA VAL A 294 23.80 -21.76 30.82
C VAL A 294 23.81 -21.49 32.34
N ARG A 295 24.81 -20.76 32.86
CA ARG A 295 24.83 -20.36 34.28
C ARG A 295 23.70 -19.38 34.61
N THR A 296 23.39 -18.44 33.72
CA THR A 296 22.26 -17.51 33.89
C THR A 296 20.93 -18.26 33.94
N VAL A 297 20.73 -19.27 33.09
CA VAL A 297 19.55 -20.15 33.11
C VAL A 297 19.43 -20.91 34.44
N GLN A 298 20.53 -21.49 34.95
CA GLN A 298 20.52 -22.17 36.24
C GLN A 298 20.13 -21.25 37.40
N VAL A 299 20.67 -20.02 37.43
CA VAL A 299 20.31 -19.01 38.43
C VAL A 299 18.85 -18.58 38.29
N LEU A 300 18.36 -18.40 37.06
CA LEU A 300 16.97 -18.04 36.77
C LEU A 300 15.99 -19.10 37.31
N VAL A 301 16.27 -20.39 37.07
CA VAL A 301 15.41 -21.51 37.52
C VAL A 301 15.32 -21.57 39.05
N VAL A 302 16.45 -21.36 39.74
CA VAL A 302 16.48 -21.34 41.21
C VAL A 302 15.65 -20.17 41.75
N LYS A 303 15.79 -18.97 41.18
CA LYS A 303 15.03 -17.79 41.60
C LYS A 303 13.53 -17.90 41.27
N GLU A 304 13.18 -18.50 40.14
CA GLU A 304 11.78 -18.77 39.77
C GLU A 304 11.12 -19.81 40.68
N LYS A 305 11.87 -20.82 41.12
CA LYS A 305 11.40 -21.77 42.14
C LYS A 305 11.18 -21.08 43.49
N GLU A 306 12.14 -20.27 43.94
CA GLU A 306 12.04 -19.48 45.18
C GLU A 306 10.83 -18.53 45.14
N ARG A 307 10.59 -17.86 43.99
CA ARG A 307 9.45 -16.95 43.81
C ARG A 307 8.11 -17.68 43.89
N ALA A 308 7.98 -18.84 43.24
CA ALA A 308 6.74 -19.62 43.27
C ALA A 308 6.43 -20.17 44.68
N GLU A 309 7.43 -20.70 45.38
CA GLU A 309 7.28 -21.19 46.76
C GLU A 309 6.83 -20.07 47.71
N ARG A 310 7.41 -18.86 47.57
CA ARG A 310 7.05 -17.70 48.38
C ARG A 310 5.68 -17.12 48.03
N ALA A 311 5.26 -17.18 46.78
CA ALA A 311 3.92 -16.76 46.37
C ALA A 311 2.84 -17.68 46.97
N VAL A 312 3.05 -18.99 46.93
CA VAL A 312 2.16 -19.97 47.57
C VAL A 312 2.15 -19.78 49.10
N ALA A 313 3.31 -19.53 49.72
CA ALA A 313 3.40 -19.25 51.16
C ALA A 313 2.63 -17.97 51.56
N LYS A 314 2.77 -16.88 50.79
CA LYS A 314 2.00 -15.63 50.98
C LYS A 314 0.49 -15.91 50.92
N HIS A 315 0.03 -16.64 49.89
CA HIS A 315 -1.39 -16.97 49.75
C HIS A 315 -1.89 -17.91 50.87
N THR A 316 -1.03 -18.77 51.40
CA THR A 316 -1.35 -19.65 52.55
C THR A 316 -1.60 -18.84 53.81
N VAL A 317 -0.64 -17.98 54.17
CA VAL A 317 -0.69 -17.15 55.37
C VAL A 317 -1.87 -16.18 55.32
N ALA A 318 -2.15 -15.62 54.15
CA ALA A 318 -3.31 -14.74 53.94
C ALA A 318 -4.63 -15.48 54.18
N VAL A 319 -4.85 -16.63 53.52
CA VAL A 319 -6.07 -17.42 53.65
C VAL A 319 -6.29 -17.89 55.09
N GLU A 320 -5.25 -18.37 55.77
CA GLU A 320 -5.33 -18.79 57.19
C GLU A 320 -5.65 -17.63 58.14
N ALA A 321 -5.17 -16.42 57.85
CA ALA A 321 -5.48 -15.24 58.64
C ALA A 321 -6.92 -14.75 58.42
N TYR A 322 -7.48 -14.92 57.22
CA TYR A 322 -8.91 -14.69 56.96
C TYR A 322 -9.79 -15.74 57.65
N GLU A 323 -9.36 -17.00 57.74
CA GLU A 323 -10.06 -18.05 58.52
C GLU A 323 -10.12 -17.75 60.01
N ARG A 324 -9.05 -17.19 60.56
CA ARG A 324 -8.96 -16.83 61.99
C ARG A 324 -9.66 -15.52 62.34
N LYS A 325 -10.30 -14.84 61.38
CA LYS A 325 -10.93 -13.52 61.54
C LYS A 325 -9.99 -12.45 62.13
N THR A 326 -8.69 -12.56 61.86
CA THR A 326 -7.72 -11.52 62.27
C THR A 326 -8.05 -10.19 61.58
N PRO A 327 -7.86 -9.04 62.24
CA PRO A 327 -8.18 -7.74 61.65
C PRO A 327 -7.31 -7.48 60.41
N ALA A 328 -7.90 -6.92 59.35
CA ALA A 328 -7.27 -6.72 58.05
C ALA A 328 -5.90 -6.01 58.14
N LYS A 329 -5.74 -5.04 59.07
CA LYS A 329 -4.47 -4.34 59.32
C LYS A 329 -3.32 -5.27 59.76
N GLU A 330 -3.61 -6.32 60.53
CA GLU A 330 -2.60 -7.30 60.94
C GLU A 330 -2.26 -8.31 59.84
N ILE A 331 -3.23 -8.61 58.98
CA ILE A 331 -3.04 -9.45 57.79
C ILE A 331 -2.12 -8.72 56.80
N ASP A 332 -2.40 -7.45 56.53
CA ASP A 332 -1.58 -6.61 55.66
C ASP A 332 -0.16 -6.42 56.20
N ALA A 333 0.00 -6.24 57.52
CA ALA A 333 1.32 -6.14 58.16
C ALA A 333 2.15 -7.44 58.03
N LYS A 334 1.51 -8.61 58.06
CA LYS A 334 2.17 -9.91 57.86
C LYS A 334 2.50 -10.19 56.38
N ILE A 335 1.69 -9.70 55.45
CA ILE A 335 1.87 -9.91 54.01
C ILE A 335 2.87 -8.94 53.39
N ALA A 336 2.97 -7.71 53.90
CA ALA A 336 3.86 -6.66 53.41
C ALA A 336 5.33 -7.08 53.20
N PRO A 337 6.03 -7.72 54.16
CA PRO A 337 7.42 -8.15 53.96
C PRO A 337 7.55 -9.26 52.90
N MET A 338 6.58 -10.16 52.80
CA MET A 338 6.55 -11.21 51.77
C MET A 338 6.33 -10.62 50.37
N GLN A 339 5.47 -9.60 50.28
CA GLN A 339 5.18 -8.90 49.02
C GLN A 339 6.36 -8.06 48.52
N GLN A 340 7.08 -7.38 49.43
CA GLN A 340 8.29 -6.63 49.07
C GLN A 340 9.38 -7.56 48.50
N ARG A 341 9.54 -8.74 49.11
CA ARG A 341 10.52 -9.74 48.66
C ARG A 341 10.12 -10.43 47.35
N LEU A 342 8.83 -10.66 47.11
CA LEU A 342 8.32 -11.12 45.81
C LEU A 342 8.53 -10.08 44.70
N GLY A 343 8.38 -8.79 45.03
CA GLY A 343 8.70 -7.68 44.12
C GLY A 343 10.17 -7.64 43.73
N ALA A 344 11.08 -7.83 44.70
CA ALA A 344 12.52 -7.92 44.44
C ALA A 344 12.87 -9.12 43.55
N LEU A 345 12.33 -10.30 43.85
CA LEU A 345 12.53 -11.51 43.03
C LEU A 345 11.99 -11.32 41.60
N LYS A 346 10.85 -10.65 41.42
CA LYS A 346 10.30 -10.32 40.09
C LYS A 346 11.24 -9.42 39.29
N ALA A 347 11.86 -8.42 39.92
CA ALA A 347 12.81 -7.53 39.27
C ALA A 347 14.10 -8.28 38.85
N GLU A 348 14.67 -9.08 39.75
CA GLU A 348 15.87 -9.87 39.48
C GLU A 348 15.66 -10.91 38.37
N ILE A 349 14.50 -11.56 38.33
CA ILE A 349 14.14 -12.50 37.25
C ILE A 349 14.01 -11.77 35.92
N LYS A 350 13.41 -10.58 35.92
CA LYS A 350 13.28 -9.77 34.70
C LYS A 350 14.65 -9.37 34.15
N GLU A 351 15.59 -8.96 35.00
CA GLU A 351 16.97 -8.65 34.58
C GLU A 351 17.67 -9.87 33.99
N LEU A 352 17.51 -11.06 34.60
CA LEU A 352 18.10 -12.30 34.10
C LEU A 352 17.51 -12.75 32.75
N VAL A 353 16.21 -12.54 32.53
CA VAL A 353 15.57 -12.82 31.22
C VAL A 353 16.07 -11.84 30.16
N MET A 354 16.20 -10.54 30.46
CA MET A 354 16.75 -9.58 29.49
C MET A 354 18.21 -9.92 29.13
N ALA A 355 19.02 -10.32 30.12
CA ALA A 355 20.40 -10.75 29.89
C ALA A 355 20.55 -12.08 29.11
N LEU A 356 19.46 -12.82 28.92
CA LEU A 356 19.39 -14.03 28.08
C LEU A 356 18.89 -13.75 26.67
N GLU A 357 18.22 -12.61 26.46
CA GLU A 357 17.68 -12.18 25.16
C GLU A 357 18.65 -11.24 24.41
N GLU A 358 19.60 -10.61 25.12
CA GLU A 358 20.78 -9.91 24.56
C GLU A 358 21.91 -10.89 24.19
#